data_AF-A0A2D6EZ75-F1
#
_entry.id   AF-A0A2D6EZ75-F1
#
_cell.length_a   1.000
_cell.length_b   1.000
_cell.length_c   1.000
_cell.angle_alpha   90.00
_cell.angle_beta   90.00
_cell.angle_gamma   90.00
#
_symmetry.space_group_name_H-M   'P 1'
#
loop_
_entity.id
_entity.type
_entity.pdbx_description
1 polymer ?
#
loop_
_entity_poly.entity_id
_entity_poly.type
_entity_poly.pdbx_seq_one_letter_code
_entity_poly.pdbx_strand_id
1 'polypeptide(L)'
;MTTDLFQNSLTSPINWGLIALLVVAYFVGGIFEKILWIFFFFGMGITCVWNYRRCKRIHCQITGYGFLVVTVIALANVLGYSTIHWKYIWSLFFLFLIFGYGYEFYKKHKTGTAYKKK
;
A
#
# COMPACT_ATOMS: atom_id res chain seq x y z
N MET A 1 -8.11 -23.01 4.27
CA MET A 1 -6.89 -22.18 4.28
C MET A 1 -7.26 -20.84 3.65
N THR A 2 -7.16 -19.72 4.36
CA THR A 2 -7.50 -18.39 3.81
C THR A 2 -6.46 -17.98 2.77
N THR A 3 -6.88 -17.81 1.52
CA THR A 3 -6.01 -17.47 0.38
C THR A 3 -5.36 -16.10 0.54
N ASP A 4 -4.06 -16.01 0.29
CA ASP A 4 -3.35 -14.74 0.14
C ASP A 4 -3.73 -14.13 -1.22
N LEU A 5 -4.32 -12.93 -1.18
CA LEU A 5 -4.77 -12.21 -2.37
C LEU A 5 -3.61 -11.87 -3.32
N PHE A 6 -2.38 -11.77 -2.81
CA PHE A 6 -1.20 -11.50 -3.64
C PHE A 6 -0.59 -12.75 -4.26
N GLN A 7 -0.97 -13.94 -3.80
CA GLN A 7 -0.52 -15.22 -4.37
C GLN A 7 -1.58 -15.90 -5.23
N ASN A 8 -2.80 -15.34 -5.28
CA ASN A 8 -3.91 -15.86 -6.07
C ASN A 8 -3.90 -15.27 -7.50
N SER A 9 -3.89 -16.13 -8.50
CA SER A 9 -3.87 -15.77 -9.92
C SER A 9 -5.09 -14.96 -10.36
N LEU A 10 -6.24 -15.10 -9.69
CA LEU A 10 -7.45 -14.32 -9.98
C LEU A 10 -7.40 -12.88 -9.43
N THR A 11 -6.67 -12.64 -8.35
CA THR A 11 -6.56 -11.31 -7.71
C THR A 11 -5.24 -10.60 -8.01
N SER A 12 -4.26 -11.33 -8.58
CA SER A 12 -3.04 -10.77 -9.15
C SER A 12 -3.30 -9.65 -10.18
N PRO A 13 -4.27 -9.77 -11.12
CA PRO A 13 -4.59 -8.71 -12.07
C PRO A 13 -5.02 -7.39 -11.42
N ILE A 14 -5.69 -7.43 -10.26
CA ILE A 14 -6.08 -6.22 -9.52
C ILE A 14 -4.84 -5.49 -9.01
N ASN A 15 -3.85 -6.22 -8.49
CA ASN A 15 -2.58 -5.65 -8.06
C ASN A 15 -1.80 -5.07 -9.24
N TRP A 16 -1.81 -5.75 -10.39
CA TRP A 16 -1.21 -5.24 -11.62
C TRP A 16 -1.93 -4.01 -12.16
N GLY A 17 -3.26 -3.94 -12.03
CA GLY A 17 -4.05 -2.75 -12.37
C GLY A 17 -3.71 -1.56 -11.48
N LEU A 18 -3.53 -1.78 -10.18
CA LEU A 18 -3.05 -0.74 -9.26
C LEU A 18 -1.62 -0.28 -9.62
N ILE A 19 -0.73 -1.20 -10.01
CA ILE A 19 0.60 -0.84 -10.53
C ILE A 19 0.50 -0.07 -11.85
N ALA A 20 -0.42 -0.43 -12.75
CA ALA A 20 -0.64 0.30 -14.00
C ALA A 20 -1.08 1.75 -13.76
N LEU A 21 -1.85 2.02 -12.69
CA LEU A 21 -2.16 3.39 -12.27
C LEU A 21 -0.90 4.21 -11.95
N LEU A 22 0.17 3.59 -11.42
CA LEU A 22 1.46 4.26 -11.19
C LEU A 22 2.07 4.76 -12.51
N VAL A 23 2.03 3.90 -13.53
CA VAL A 23 2.58 4.19 -14.85
C VAL A 23 1.78 5.32 -15.49
N VAL A 24 0.44 5.24 -15.45
CA VAL A 24 -0.42 6.30 -16.00
C VAL A 24 -0.20 7.61 -15.24
N ALA A 25 -0.15 7.59 -13.91
CA ALA A 25 0.04 8.80 -13.11
C ALA A 25 1.30 9.58 -13.51
N TYR A 26 2.40 8.87 -13.76
CA TYR A 26 3.66 9.46 -14.19
C TYR A 26 3.55 10.28 -15.49
N PHE A 27 2.67 9.88 -16.42
CA PHE A 27 2.54 10.55 -17.73
C PHE A 27 1.51 11.69 -17.76
N VAL A 28 0.57 11.76 -16.81
CA VAL A 28 -0.53 12.75 -16.88
C VAL A 28 -0.15 14.08 -16.24
N GLY A 29 0.65 14.07 -15.16
CA GLY A 29 1.04 15.27 -14.44
C GLY A 29 -0.09 16.02 -13.73
N GLY A 30 0.28 17.10 -13.05
CA GLY A 30 -0.68 18.08 -12.48
C GLY A 30 -1.62 17.52 -11.42
N ILE A 31 -2.88 17.94 -11.44
CA ILE A 31 -3.89 17.51 -10.46
C ILE A 31 -4.33 16.06 -10.66
N PHE A 32 -4.37 15.59 -11.92
CA PHE A 32 -4.79 14.24 -12.24
C PHE A 32 -3.78 13.19 -11.76
N GLU A 33 -2.48 13.46 -11.89
CA GLU A 33 -1.43 12.63 -11.28
C GLU A 33 -1.70 12.44 -9.77
N LYS A 34 -1.95 13.53 -9.04
CA LYS A 34 -2.20 13.50 -7.59
C LYS A 34 -3.44 12.67 -7.24
N ILE A 35 -4.51 12.78 -8.02
CA ILE A 35 -5.73 11.99 -7.84
C ILE A 35 -5.45 10.51 -8.05
N LEU A 36 -4.70 10.15 -9.10
CA LEU A 36 -4.33 8.76 -9.39
C LEU A 36 -3.48 8.16 -8.26
N TRP A 37 -2.55 8.94 -7.68
CA TRP A 37 -1.79 8.52 -6.49
C TRP A 37 -2.68 8.24 -5.28
N ILE A 38 -3.69 9.07 -5.02
CA ILE A 38 -4.64 8.87 -3.93
C ILE A 38 -5.40 7.55 -4.12
N PHE A 39 -5.89 7.29 -5.33
CA PHE A 39 -6.57 6.02 -5.65
C PHE A 39 -5.64 4.83 -5.50
N PHE A 40 -4.38 4.95 -5.91
CA PHE A 40 -3.38 3.90 -5.71
C PHE A 40 -3.14 3.61 -4.22
N PHE A 41 -2.85 4.63 -3.41
CA PHE A 41 -2.62 4.45 -1.97
C PHE A 41 -3.84 3.83 -1.28
N PHE A 42 -5.03 4.30 -1.64
CA PHE A 42 -6.27 3.79 -1.07
C PHE A 42 -6.51 2.33 -1.46
N GLY A 43 -6.43 2.02 -2.76
CA GLY A 43 -6.67 0.68 -3.30
C GLY A 43 -5.68 -0.35 -2.72
N MET A 44 -4.39 0.00 -2.68
CA MET A 44 -3.36 -0.85 -2.07
C MET A 44 -3.56 -0.98 -0.56
N GLY A 45 -3.88 0.11 0.13
CA GLY A 45 -4.17 0.11 1.57
C GLY A 45 -5.32 -0.83 1.94
N ILE A 46 -6.46 -0.71 1.26
CA ILE A 46 -7.62 -1.58 1.46
C ILE A 46 -7.28 -3.05 1.15
N THR A 47 -6.59 -3.30 0.03
CA THR A 47 -6.20 -4.67 -0.37
C THR A 47 -5.30 -5.31 0.68
N CYS A 48 -4.31 -4.58 1.20
CA CYS A 48 -3.44 -5.06 2.27
C CYS A 48 -4.19 -5.29 3.58
N VAL A 49 -5.06 -4.37 4.02
CA VAL A 49 -5.88 -4.56 5.24
C VAL A 49 -6.75 -5.80 5.11
N TRP A 50 -7.41 -5.98 3.96
CA TRP A 50 -8.24 -7.16 3.72
C TRP A 50 -7.40 -8.43 3.73
N ASN A 51 -6.24 -8.43 3.06
CA ASN A 51 -5.35 -9.58 3.05
C ASN A 51 -4.88 -9.95 4.46
N TYR A 52 -4.45 -8.97 5.27
CA TYR A 52 -4.07 -9.21 6.66
C TYR A 52 -5.22 -9.79 7.49
N ARG A 53 -6.45 -9.30 7.31
CA ARG A 53 -7.63 -9.85 8.01
C ARG A 53 -7.89 -11.32 7.65
N ARG A 54 -7.67 -11.70 6.38
CA ARG A 54 -7.85 -13.09 5.90
C ARG A 54 -6.70 -14.01 6.31
N CYS A 55 -5.50 -13.74 5.83
CA CYS A 55 -4.36 -14.67 5.90
C CYS A 55 -3.31 -14.30 6.95
N LYS A 56 -3.40 -13.12 7.59
CA LYS A 56 -2.47 -12.64 8.62
C LYS A 56 -1.03 -12.41 8.12
N ARG A 57 -0.87 -12.09 6.84
CA ARG A 57 0.44 -11.73 6.27
C ARG A 57 0.98 -10.47 6.91
N ILE A 58 2.20 -10.55 7.44
CA ILE A 58 2.72 -9.55 8.38
C ILE A 58 2.99 -8.21 7.71
N HIS A 59 3.56 -8.17 6.49
CA HIS A 59 3.80 -6.88 5.83
C HIS A 59 2.49 -6.11 5.62
N CYS A 60 1.40 -6.84 5.32
CA CYS A 60 0.10 -6.26 4.97
C CYS A 60 -0.54 -5.53 6.16
N GLN A 61 -0.16 -5.88 7.38
CA GLN A 61 -0.58 -5.15 8.56
C GLN A 61 -0.01 -3.73 8.56
N ILE A 62 1.28 -3.59 8.26
CA ILE A 62 1.98 -2.30 8.28
C ILE A 62 1.62 -1.48 7.04
N THR A 63 1.77 -2.08 5.85
CA THR A 63 1.49 -1.37 4.59
C THR A 63 0.02 -1.01 4.46
N GLY A 64 -0.90 -1.87 4.90
CA GLY A 64 -2.34 -1.62 4.83
C GLY A 64 -2.75 -0.35 5.58
N TYR A 65 -2.51 -0.31 6.89
CA TYR A 65 -2.85 0.88 7.68
C TYR A 65 -1.99 2.09 7.30
N GLY A 66 -0.70 1.88 7.02
CA GLY A 66 0.20 2.95 6.61
C GLY A 66 -0.25 3.64 5.33
N PHE A 67 -0.65 2.88 4.30
CA PHE A 67 -1.11 3.47 3.04
C PHE A 67 -2.44 4.18 3.18
N LEU A 68 -3.37 3.70 4.03
CA LEU A 68 -4.60 4.45 4.33
C LEU A 68 -4.32 5.78 5.03
N VAL A 69 -3.32 5.83 5.92
CA VAL A 69 -2.86 7.11 6.51
C VAL A 69 -2.29 8.03 5.43
N VAL A 70 -1.46 7.50 4.51
CA VAL A 70 -0.94 8.27 3.37
C VAL A 70 -2.08 8.80 2.49
N THR A 71 -3.12 8.00 2.22
CA THR A 71 -4.32 8.42 1.48
C THR A 71 -4.98 9.62 2.13
N VAL A 72 -5.21 9.59 3.45
CA VAL A 72 -5.87 10.68 4.18
C VAL A 72 -5.04 11.97 4.09
N ILE A 73 -3.72 11.86 4.26
CA ILE A 73 -2.80 13.01 4.16
C ILE A 73 -2.79 13.58 2.75
N ALA A 74 -2.71 12.73 1.72
CA ALA A 74 -2.71 13.14 0.33
C ALA A 74 -4.04 13.79 -0.09
N LEU A 75 -5.17 13.25 0.38
CA LEU A 75 -6.49 13.82 0.15
C LEU A 75 -6.62 15.20 0.81
N ALA A 76 -6.20 15.33 2.07
CA ALA A 76 -6.19 16.62 2.76
C ALA A 76 -5.32 17.66 2.03
N ASN A 77 -4.20 17.24 1.43
CA ASN A 77 -3.34 18.11 0.64
C ASN A 77 -4.01 18.60 -0.66
N VAL A 78 -4.65 17.69 -1.40
CA VAL A 78 -5.37 18.04 -2.64
C VAL A 78 -6.56 18.95 -2.35
N LEU A 79 -7.27 18.73 -1.25
CA LEU A 79 -8.42 19.54 -0.83
C LEU A 79 -8.01 20.90 -0.23
N GLY A 80 -6.72 21.20 -0.10
CA GLY A 80 -6.23 22.47 0.44
C GLY A 80 -6.23 22.57 1.96
N TYR A 81 -6.51 21.48 2.68
CA TYR A 81 -6.42 21.42 4.16
C TYR A 81 -4.98 21.24 4.66
N SER A 82 -4.02 20.98 3.78
CA SER A 82 -2.62 20.77 4.11
C SER A 82 -1.70 21.30 3.02
N THR A 83 -0.55 21.86 3.42
CA THR A 83 0.50 22.37 2.52
C THR A 83 1.73 21.47 2.48
N ILE A 84 1.63 20.23 3.00
CA ILE A 84 2.72 19.25 2.99
C ILE A 84 3.23 19.05 1.55
N HIS A 85 4.54 19.21 1.37
CA HIS A 85 5.13 18.96 0.05
C HIS A 85 5.01 17.48 -0.34
N TRP A 86 4.63 17.19 -1.58
CA TRP A 86 4.38 15.82 -2.07
C TRP A 86 5.55 14.87 -1.87
N LYS A 87 6.78 15.38 -1.92
CA LYS A 87 7.99 14.60 -1.57
C LYS A 87 7.90 13.91 -0.20
N TYR A 88 7.30 14.55 0.81
CA TYR A 88 7.17 13.99 2.15
C TYR A 88 6.05 12.96 2.24
N ILE A 89 4.96 13.13 1.48
CA ILE A 89 3.89 12.13 1.33
C ILE A 89 4.49 10.86 0.73
N TRP A 90 5.33 11.03 -0.29
CA TRP A 90 6.11 9.96 -0.90
C TRP A 90 7.11 9.32 0.04
N SER A 91 7.87 10.11 0.81
CA SER A 91 8.77 9.57 1.84
C SER A 91 8.03 8.70 2.85
N LEU A 92 6.83 9.11 3.27
CA LEU A 92 6.00 8.35 4.20
C LEU A 92 5.52 7.03 3.58
N PHE A 93 5.12 7.04 2.31
CA PHE A 93 4.79 5.82 1.57
C PHE A 93 5.96 4.84 1.53
N PHE A 94 7.16 5.30 1.13
CA PHE A 94 8.36 4.46 1.09
C PHE A 94 8.77 3.97 2.48
N LEU A 95 8.59 4.79 3.51
CA LEU A 95 8.84 4.40 4.90
C LEU A 95 7.96 3.21 5.30
N PHE A 96 6.66 3.26 5.03
CA PHE A 96 5.76 2.13 5.32
C PHE A 96 6.09 0.88 4.50
N LEU A 97 6.53 1.03 3.24
CA LEU A 97 7.03 -0.08 2.44
C LEU A 97 8.26 -0.74 3.08
N ILE A 98 9.27 0.05 3.42
CA ILE A 98 10.52 -0.42 4.00
C ILE A 98 10.24 -1.13 5.33
N PHE A 99 9.44 -0.53 6.22
CA PHE A 99 9.10 -1.16 7.49
C PHE A 99 8.25 -2.41 7.32
N GLY A 100 7.27 -2.41 6.41
CA GLY A 100 6.41 -3.57 6.14
C GLY A 100 7.20 -4.76 5.64
N TYR A 101 7.97 -4.59 4.57
CA TYR A 101 8.79 -5.65 3.99
C TYR A 101 9.99 -6.01 4.85
N GLY A 102 10.64 -5.04 5.48
CA GLY A 102 11.75 -5.28 6.40
C GLY A 102 11.32 -6.12 7.60
N TYR A 103 10.15 -5.84 8.17
CA TYR A 103 9.61 -6.62 9.28
C TYR A 103 9.19 -8.04 8.85
N GLU A 104 8.58 -8.20 7.67
CA GLU A 104 8.29 -9.52 7.10
C GLU A 104 9.56 -10.32 6.85
N PHE A 105 10.60 -9.70 6.29
CA PHE A 105 11.89 -10.35 6.04
C PHE A 105 12.55 -10.82 7.34
N TYR A 106 12.62 -9.94 8.35
CA TYR A 106 13.14 -10.29 9.67
C TYR A 106 12.39 -11.46 10.31
N LYS A 107 11.04 -11.41 10.28
CA LYS A 107 10.20 -12.50 10.82
C LYS A 107 10.38 -13.79 10.04
N LYS A 108 10.39 -13.74 8.71
CA LYS A 108 10.57 -14.91 7.86
C LYS A 108 11.92 -15.58 8.12
N HIS A 109 12.99 -14.80 8.32
CA HIS A 109 14.30 -15.32 8.70
C HIS A 109 14.29 -16.01 10.08
N LYS A 110 13.53 -15.49 11.05
CA LYS A 110 13.49 -16.03 12.42
C LYS A 110 12.54 -17.22 12.60
N THR A 111 11.39 -17.22 11.91
CA THR A 111 10.30 -18.18 12.14
C THR A 111 9.94 -19.03 10.92
N GLY A 112 10.61 -18.84 9.77
CA GLY A 112 10.34 -19.56 8.53
C GLY A 112 9.02 -19.20 7.84
N THR A 113 8.30 -18.18 8.31
CA THR A 113 6.98 -17.80 7.80
C THR A 113 6.79 -16.28 7.75
N ALA A 114 6.06 -15.83 6.72
CA ALA A 114 5.63 -14.43 6.55
C ALA A 114 4.28 -14.13 7.23
N TYR A 115 3.68 -15.12 7.87
CA TYR A 115 2.34 -15.04 8.44
C TYR A 115 2.39 -15.03 9.96
N LYS A 116 1.54 -14.21 10.59
CA LYS A 116 1.36 -14.24 12.05
C LYS A 116 0.60 -15.51 12.42
N LYS A 117 1.09 -16.27 13.41
CA LYS A 117 0.36 -17.40 13.99
C LYS A 117 -1.00 -16.89 14.52
N LYS A 118 -2.07 -17.60 14.18
CA LYS A 118 -3.42 -17.30 14.66
C LYS A 118 -3.53 -17.58 16.14
#